data_AF-A0AAU9UWW5-F1
#
_entry.id   AF-A0AAU9UWW5-F1
#
_cell.length_a   1.000
_cell.length_b   1.000
_cell.length_c   1.000
_cell.angle_alpha   90.00
_cell.angle_beta   90.00
_cell.angle_gamma   90.00
#
_symmetry.space_group_name_H-M   'P 1'
#
loop_
_entity.id
_entity.type
_entity.pdbx_description
1 polymer ?
#
loop_
_entity_poly.entity_id
_entity_poly.type
_entity_poly.pdbx_seq_one_letter_code
_entity_poly.pdbx_strand_id
1 'polypeptide(L)' 'MKLRGSESTCHRGKTNASTRTRTQVTVWCGYVSGGIIGQIFFENEQENAITVNGDCYRTMLSDFMFAKIEKYDIDDI' A
#
# COMPACT_ATOMS: atom_id res chain seq x y z
N MET A 1 -2.77 9.31 -2.98
CA MET A 1 -1.69 8.32 -3.18
C MET A 1 -2.13 7.56 -4.41
N LYS A 2 -1.50 7.62 -5.59
CA LYS A 2 -0.59 8.64 -6.16
C LYS A 2 -0.70 10.00 -5.45
N LEU A 3 0.36 10.46 -4.79
CA LEU A 3 0.47 11.82 -4.23
C LEU A 3 1.67 12.48 -4.90
N ARG A 4 1.42 13.52 -5.69
CA ARG A 4 2.47 14.39 -6.23
C ARG A 4 2.98 15.35 -5.16
N GLY A 5 4.27 15.70 -5.26
CA GLY A 5 4.98 16.77 -4.56
C GLY A 5 5.59 16.28 -3.23
N SER A 6 6.89 16.41 -2.94
CA SER A 6 7.97 17.26 -3.46
C SER A 6 9.33 16.57 -3.23
N GLU A 7 10.27 16.81 -4.14
CA GLU A 7 11.63 16.22 -4.14
C GLU A 7 12.47 16.70 -2.95
N SER A 8 13.12 15.75 -2.27
CA SER A 8 14.35 16.02 -1.51
C SER A 8 15.33 14.86 -1.74
N THR A 9 16.35 15.17 -2.53
CA THR A 9 17.35 14.25 -3.06
C THR A 9 18.36 13.89 -1.97
N CYS A 10 18.46 12.60 -1.59
CA CYS A 10 19.59 12.10 -0.81
C CYS A 10 20.41 11.14 -1.68
N HIS A 11 21.59 11.58 -2.10
CA HIS A 11 22.50 10.79 -2.94
C HIS A 11 23.22 9.73 -2.11
N ARG A 12 23.06 8.44 -2.44
CA ARG A 12 23.95 7.36 -1.97
C ARG A 12 24.43 6.53 -3.16
N GLY A 13 25.76 6.38 -3.25
CA GLY A 13 26.50 5.82 -4.38
C GLY A 13 26.24 4.34 -4.66
N LYS A 14 26.49 3.95 -5.91
CA LYS A 14 26.24 2.63 -6.51
C LYS A 14 27.44 1.70 -6.30
N THR A 15 27.22 0.45 -5.89
CA THR A 15 28.15 -0.67 -6.05
C THR A 15 27.49 -1.78 -6.85
N ASN A 16 28.21 -2.29 -7.86
CA ASN A 16 27.75 -3.35 -8.77
C ASN A 16 27.92 -4.72 -8.10
N ALA A 17 26.81 -5.30 -7.65
CA ALA A 17 26.66 -6.73 -7.42
C ALA A 17 25.41 -7.15 -8.18
N SER A 18 25.49 -8.25 -8.96
CA SER A 18 24.30 -8.90 -9.52
C SER A 18 23.50 -9.51 -8.37
N THR A 19 22.80 -8.63 -7.67
CA THR A 19 21.95 -8.91 -6.53
C THR A 19 20.66 -9.37 -7.17
N ARG A 20 20.21 -10.61 -6.90
CA ARG A 20 18.78 -10.92 -7.02
C ARG A 20 18.08 -9.95 -6.09
N THR A 21 17.62 -8.82 -6.64
CA THR A 21 16.87 -7.81 -5.89
C THR A 21 15.64 -8.53 -5.36
N ARG A 22 15.64 -8.83 -4.07
CA ARG A 22 14.46 -9.37 -3.40
C ARG A 22 13.47 -8.22 -3.36
N THR A 23 12.58 -8.16 -4.33
CA THR A 23 11.46 -7.23 -4.31
C THR A 23 10.60 -7.59 -3.11
N GLN A 24 10.57 -6.72 -2.10
CA GLN A 24 9.73 -6.85 -0.92
C GLN A 24 8.67 -5.76 -1.02
N VAL A 25 7.40 -6.15 -0.90
CA VAL A 25 6.26 -5.23 -0.90
C VAL A 25 5.53 -5.34 0.43
N THR A 26 5.04 -4.22 0.95
CA THR A 26 4.11 -4.24 2.08
C THR A 26 2.71 -4.42 1.53
N VAL A 27 1.95 -5.36 2.10
CA VAL A 27 0.54 -5.57 1.77
C VAL A 27 -0.32 -5.29 2.99
N TRP A 28 -1.45 -4.62 2.79
CA TRP A 28 -2.54 -4.61 3.74
C TRP A 28 -3.57 -5.67 3.34
N CYS A 29 -4.03 -6.47 4.28
CA CYS A 29 -5.10 -7.46 4.08
C CYS A 29 -6.23 -7.21 5.07
N GLY A 30 -7.45 -7.00 4.57
CA GLY A 30 -8.65 -6.87 5.39
C GLY A 30 -9.48 -8.15 5.37
N TYR A 31 -9.87 -8.62 6.55
CA TYR A 31 -10.78 -9.75 6.72
C TYR A 31 -11.75 -9.48 7.89
N VAL A 32 -12.96 -10.03 7.78
CA VAL A 32 -14.04 -10.00 8.79
C VAL A 32 -14.66 -11.39 8.94
N SER A 33 -15.56 -11.58 9.91
CA SER A 33 -16.32 -12.83 10.10
C SER A 33 -16.99 -13.30 8.81
N GLY A 34 -17.54 -12.37 8.02
CA GLY A 34 -18.17 -12.62 6.72
C GLY A 34 -17.20 -12.89 5.54
N GLY A 35 -15.88 -12.88 5.76
CA GLY A 35 -14.88 -13.26 4.75
C GLY A 35 -13.78 -12.22 4.49
N ILE A 36 -13.13 -12.33 3.32
CA ILE A 36 -12.00 -11.48 2.95
C ILE A 36 -12.51 -10.22 2.25
N ILE A 37 -12.18 -9.04 2.80
CA ILE A 37 -12.50 -7.73 2.20
C ILE A 37 -11.57 -7.45 1.01
N GLY A 38 -10.29 -7.82 1.12
CA GLY A 38 -9.32 -7.78 0.03
C GLY A 38 -7.91 -7.40 0.48
N GLN A 39 -7.01 -7.28 -0.50
CA GLN A 39 -5.63 -6.89 -0.29
C GLN A 39 -5.27 -5.61 -1.06
N ILE A 40 -4.39 -4.79 -0.49
CA ILE A 40 -3.80 -3.60 -1.11
C ILE A 40 -2.29 -3.69 -1.02
N PHE A 41 -1.61 -3.56 -2.16
CA PHE A 41 -0.16 -3.48 -2.23
C PHE A 41 0.28 -2.01 -2.12
N PHE A 42 1.24 -1.74 -1.25
CA PHE A 42 1.82 -0.41 -1.11
C PHE A 42 3.00 -0.27 -2.06
N GLU A 43 2.68 0.08 -3.30
CA GLU A 43 3.64 0.29 -4.38
C GLU A 43 3.40 1.63 -5.07
N ASN A 44 4.45 2.18 -5.66
CA ASN A 44 4.33 3.28 -6.60
C ASN A 44 4.05 2.77 -8.02
N GLU A 45 3.93 3.67 -8.98
CA GLU A 45 3.58 3.33 -10.36
C GLU A 45 4.65 2.54 -11.12
N GLN A 46 5.84 2.45 -10.53
CA GLN A 46 6.96 1.68 -11.05
C GLN A 46 7.11 0.36 -10.28
N GLU A 47 6.05 -0.07 -9.57
CA GLU A 47 5.99 -1.31 -8.77
C GLU A 47 7.06 -1.38 -7.68
N ASN A 48 7.57 -0.23 -7.24
CA ASN A 48 8.49 -0.16 -6.11
C ASN A 48 7.70 -0.01 -4.82
N ALA A 49 8.06 -0.81 -3.81
CA ALA A 49 7.49 -0.69 -2.49
C ALA A 49 7.70 0.71 -1.92
N ILE A 50 6.63 1.26 -1.35
CA ILE A 50 6.68 2.55 -0.66
C ILE A 50 6.73 2.33 0.85
N THR A 51 7.35 3.26 1.56
CA THR A 51 7.24 3.32 3.02
C THR A 51 5.80 3.68 3.38
N VAL A 52 5.14 2.79 4.12
CA VAL A 52 3.80 3.06 4.64
C VAL A 52 3.91 4.05 5.79
N ASN A 53 3.32 5.23 5.63
CA ASN A 53 3.19 6.24 6.66
C ASN A 53 1.70 6.48 7.01
N GLY A 54 1.45 7.38 7.97
CA GLY A 54 0.08 7.66 8.43
C GLY A 54 -0.84 8.18 7.32
N ASP A 55 -0.34 9.03 6.43
CA ASP A 55 -1.12 9.58 5.32
C ASP A 55 -1.46 8.51 4.29
N CYS A 56 -0.47 7.68 3.93
CA CYS A 56 -0.62 6.51 3.07
C CYS A 56 -1.68 5.54 3.61
N TYR A 57 -1.62 5.26 4.91
CA TYR A 57 -2.59 4.38 5.57
C TYR A 57 -3.99 5.01 5.63
N ARG A 58 -4.10 6.30 5.97
CA ARG A 58 -5.39 7.03 5.98
C ARG A 58 -6.04 7.08 4.61
N THR A 59 -5.26 7.34 3.56
CA THR A 59 -5.76 7.27 2.17
C THR A 59 -6.27 5.88 1.85
N MET A 60 -5.54 4.81 2.20
CA MET A 60 -6.01 3.43 1.99
C MET A 60 -7.32 3.15 2.73
N LEU A 61 -7.47 3.59 3.98
CA LEU A 61 -8.71 3.41 4.75
C LEU A 61 -9.90 4.12 4.07
N SER A 62 -9.71 5.40 3.71
CA SER A 62 -10.72 6.23 3.07
C SER A 62 -11.14 5.69 1.71
N ASP A 63 -10.17 5.45 0.83
CA ASP A 63 -10.42 5.20 -0.58
C ASP A 63 -10.79 3.73 -0.86
N PHE A 64 -10.40 2.81 0.01
CA PHE A 64 -10.60 1.38 -0.21
C PHE A 64 -11.39 0.69 0.90
N MET A 65 -10.99 0.84 2.17
CA MET A 65 -11.61 0.06 3.25
C MET A 65 -13.06 0.48 3.48
N PHE A 66 -13.33 1.77 3.71
CA PHE A 66 -14.70 2.24 3.97
C PHE A 66 -15.60 2.06 2.75
N ALA A 67 -15.09 2.39 1.55
CA ALA A 67 -15.83 2.15 0.30
C ALA A 67 -16.20 0.68 0.07
N LYS A 68 -15.33 -0.26 0.48
CA LYS A 68 -15.67 -1.69 0.42
C LYS A 68 -16.63 -2.09 1.52
N ILE A 69 -16.41 -1.63 2.74
CA ILE A 69 -17.24 -1.96 3.88
C ILE A 69 -18.67 -1.49 3.67
N GLU A 70 -18.91 -0.29 3.13
CA GLU A 70 -20.27 0.18 2.78
C GLU A 70 -20.96 -0.68 1.71
N LYS A 71 -20.18 -1.36 0.86
CA LYS A 71 -20.70 -2.28 -0.17
C LYS A 71 -20.97 -3.67 0.39
N TYR A 72 -20.24 -4.09 1.41
CA TYR A 72 -20.61 -5.27 2.18
C TYR A 72 -21.80 -4.88 3.05
N ASP A 73 -22.89 -5.63 2.99
CA ASP A 73 -24.00 -5.41 3.90
C ASP A 73 -23.51 -5.78 5.31
N ILE A 74 -23.03 -4.78 6.04
CA ILE A 74 -22.36 -4.93 7.35
C ILE A 74 -23.37 -5.44 8.40
N ASP A 75 -24.66 -5.44 8.05
CA ASP A 75 -25.73 -6.00 8.85
C ASP A 75 -25.59 -7.53 9.07
N ASP A 76 -24.68 -8.19 8.34
CA ASP A 76 -24.35 -9.62 8.48
C ASP A 76 -22.99 -9.90 9.19
N ILE A 77 -22.39 -8.89 9.85
CA ILE A 77 -21.12 -9.00 10.63
C ILE A 77 -21.34 -9.35 12.10
#